data_AF-A0A1H7T9U6-F1
#
_entry.id   AF-A0A1H7T9U6-F1
#
_cell.length_a   1.000
_cell.length_b   1.000
_cell.length_c   1.000
_cell.angle_alpha   90.00
_cell.angle_beta   90.00
_cell.angle_gamma   90.00
#
_symmetry.space_group_name_H-M   'P 1'
#
loop_
_entity.id
_entity.type
_entity.pdbx_description
1 polymer ?
#
loop_
_entity_poly.entity_id
_entity_poly.type
_entity_poly.pdbx_seq_one_letter_code
_entity_poly.pdbx_strand_id
1 'polypeptide(L)'
;MPVTIRVNGTVGSLVHKMSSGITTATIPDVCKTPSPGGPVPVPYPNIAQSITLTNGTTTVKGDKVMAANKGSKFALSNGDNAGVAGGVKSSTFMKEATWILYSFDVKMDGKNAARFMDKMFHNSENAANLAGILQSVVKDLGLDADEEAMANKLCEEFCKDLAKGHVKGPRGGWSRDSSSSGNWSYELESRLSNPQSSAAREIQKLGGLITQQFTRSYGVLIPDVVLAVGTDAAGVPIVKRCFDFKFPGDRWRKTQKLRQQKLANGNKPVKINAKNCDC
;
A
#
# COMPACT_ATOMS: atom_id res chain seq x y z
N MET A 1 -12.71 1.65 0.46
CA MET A 1 -12.36 1.49 1.89
C MET A 1 -10.87 1.16 1.93
N PRO A 2 -10.10 1.63 2.94
CA PRO A 2 -8.68 1.29 2.99
C PRO A 2 -8.49 -0.23 3.16
N VAL A 3 -7.41 -0.75 2.59
CA VAL A 3 -6.97 -2.13 2.73
C VAL A 3 -5.84 -2.14 3.75
N THR A 4 -6.09 -2.65 4.96
CA THR A 4 -5.13 -2.52 6.07
C THR A 4 -4.60 -3.84 6.60
N ILE A 5 -5.18 -4.97 6.16
CA ILE A 5 -4.90 -6.28 6.75
C ILE A 5 -3.96 -7.09 5.87
N ARG A 6 -2.92 -7.63 6.51
CA ARG A 6 -1.92 -8.49 5.88
C ARG A 6 -2.16 -9.96 6.15
N VAL A 7 -1.78 -10.76 5.18
CA VAL A 7 -1.92 -12.21 5.16
C VAL A 7 -0.64 -12.77 4.52
N ASN A 8 0.07 -13.65 5.23
CA ASN A 8 1.37 -14.20 4.81
C ASN A 8 2.47 -13.15 4.57
N GLY A 9 2.94 -12.49 5.63
CA GLY A 9 4.11 -11.61 5.58
C GLY A 9 3.78 -10.17 5.19
N THR A 10 4.64 -9.53 4.39
CA THR A 10 4.62 -8.06 4.19
C THR A 10 3.88 -7.59 2.95
N VAL A 11 3.70 -8.45 1.94
CA VAL A 11 3.12 -8.03 0.65
C VAL A 11 1.66 -8.46 0.47
N GLY A 12 1.26 -9.61 1.01
CA GLY A 12 -0.09 -10.15 0.82
C GLY A 12 -1.15 -9.34 1.56
N SER A 13 -1.93 -8.54 0.83
CA SER A 13 -3.12 -7.89 1.38
C SER A 13 -4.32 -8.84 1.36
N LEU A 14 -5.14 -8.76 2.42
CA LEU A 14 -6.40 -9.47 2.52
C LEU A 14 -7.40 -8.91 1.49
N VAL A 15 -8.11 -9.78 0.79
CA VAL A 15 -9.25 -9.36 -0.03
C VAL A 15 -10.51 -9.33 0.83
N HIS A 16 -11.26 -8.24 0.76
CA HIS A 16 -12.53 -8.08 1.46
C HIS A 16 -13.50 -7.30 0.56
N LYS A 17 -14.80 -7.33 0.87
CA LYS A 17 -15.85 -6.83 -0.04
C LYS A 17 -15.61 -5.39 -0.53
N MET A 18 -15.09 -4.53 0.34
CA MET A 18 -14.87 -3.10 0.06
C MET A 18 -13.42 -2.76 -0.29
N SER A 19 -12.59 -3.74 -0.62
CA SER A 19 -11.17 -3.55 -0.92
C SER A 19 -10.90 -2.88 -2.28
N SER A 20 -11.95 -2.64 -3.07
CA SER A 20 -11.89 -2.12 -4.45
C SER A 20 -11.02 -2.98 -5.37
N GLY A 21 -10.94 -4.28 -5.10
CA GLY A 21 -10.19 -5.23 -5.91
C GLY A 21 -10.87 -5.48 -7.26
N ILE A 22 -10.11 -5.40 -8.34
CA ILE A 22 -10.55 -5.74 -9.70
C ILE A 22 -9.72 -6.91 -10.20
N THR A 23 -10.39 -7.97 -10.65
CA THR A 23 -9.72 -9.11 -11.29
C THR A 23 -10.11 -9.16 -12.76
N THR A 24 -9.12 -9.34 -13.62
CA THR A 24 -9.30 -9.46 -15.07
C THR A 24 -8.67 -10.77 -15.52
N ALA A 25 -9.41 -11.55 -16.31
CA ALA A 25 -8.91 -12.80 -16.85
C ALA A 25 -7.69 -12.55 -17.75
N THR A 26 -6.58 -13.21 -17.43
CA THR A 26 -5.35 -13.22 -18.24
C THR A 26 -5.39 -14.32 -19.30
N ILE A 27 -6.18 -15.37 -19.05
CA ILE A 27 -6.57 -16.38 -20.03
C ILE A 27 -8.02 -16.05 -20.42
N PRO A 28 -8.28 -15.60 -21.66
CA PRO A 28 -9.57 -15.05 -22.06
C PRO A 28 -10.66 -16.12 -22.10
N ASP A 29 -11.91 -15.67 -22.00
CA ASP A 29 -13.06 -16.53 -22.15
C ASP A 29 -13.38 -16.71 -23.64
N VAL A 30 -13.31 -17.93 -24.15
CA VAL A 30 -13.64 -18.19 -25.56
C VAL A 30 -15.11 -18.57 -25.64
N CYS A 31 -15.93 -17.66 -26.19
CA CYS A 31 -17.36 -17.85 -26.35
C CYS A 31 -17.74 -18.15 -27.80
N LYS A 32 -18.90 -18.79 -27.98
CA LYS A 32 -19.53 -18.97 -29.30
C LYS A 32 -20.25 -17.66 -29.68
N THR A 33 -19.72 -16.95 -30.66
CA THR A 33 -20.28 -15.68 -31.13
C THR A 33 -21.05 -15.87 -32.43
N PRO A 34 -22.31 -15.40 -32.53
CA PRO A 34 -23.07 -15.48 -33.77
C PRO A 34 -22.35 -14.82 -34.95
N SER A 35 -22.30 -15.50 -36.09
CA SER A 35 -21.81 -14.96 -37.35
C SER A 35 -22.69 -15.44 -38.51
N PRO A 36 -22.63 -14.81 -39.70
CA PRO A 36 -23.40 -15.24 -40.87
C PRO A 36 -23.19 -16.71 -41.28
N GLY A 37 -22.05 -17.31 -40.93
CA GLY A 37 -21.72 -18.72 -41.22
C GLY A 37 -21.97 -19.70 -40.07
N GLY A 38 -22.62 -19.25 -38.98
CA GLY A 38 -22.79 -20.03 -37.75
C GLY A 38 -21.89 -19.53 -36.59
N PRO A 39 -22.07 -20.04 -35.36
CA PRO A 39 -21.31 -19.54 -34.21
C PRO A 39 -19.81 -19.83 -34.31
N VAL A 40 -18.97 -18.81 -34.16
CA VAL A 40 -17.51 -18.93 -34.19
C VAL A 40 -16.90 -18.70 -32.80
N PRO A 41 -15.82 -19.41 -32.42
CA PRO A 41 -15.11 -19.16 -31.16
C PRO A 41 -14.41 -17.79 -31.17
N VAL A 42 -14.73 -16.91 -30.23
CA VAL A 42 -14.11 -15.57 -30.09
C VAL A 42 -13.67 -15.35 -28.64
N PRO A 43 -12.43 -14.90 -28.39
CA PRO A 43 -11.96 -14.57 -27.05
C PRO A 43 -12.56 -13.23 -26.57
N TYR A 44 -13.09 -13.22 -25.35
CA TYR A 44 -13.63 -12.05 -24.67
C TYR A 44 -12.86 -11.72 -23.38
N PRO A 45 -12.80 -10.42 -23.01
CA PRO A 45 -12.35 -10.03 -21.69
C PRO A 45 -13.36 -10.52 -20.64
N ASN A 46 -12.87 -10.82 -19.44
CA ASN A 46 -13.74 -11.19 -18.33
C ASN A 46 -13.23 -10.53 -17.04
N ILE A 47 -14.07 -9.70 -16.41
CA ILE A 47 -13.72 -8.85 -15.28
C ILE A 47 -14.70 -9.10 -14.13
N ALA A 48 -14.18 -9.32 -12.93
CA ALA A 48 -14.98 -9.41 -11.70
C ALA A 48 -14.43 -8.46 -10.62
N GLN A 49 -15.24 -8.12 -9.64
CA GLN A 49 -14.92 -7.08 -8.66
C GLN A 49 -15.22 -7.52 -7.23
N SER A 50 -14.41 -7.05 -6.27
CA SER A 50 -14.55 -7.39 -4.86
C SER A 50 -15.87 -6.97 -4.24
N ILE A 51 -16.52 -5.93 -4.79
CA ILE A 51 -17.79 -5.42 -4.29
C ILE A 51 -18.93 -6.46 -4.37
N THR A 52 -18.83 -7.41 -5.31
CA THR A 52 -19.78 -8.51 -5.47
C THR A 52 -19.39 -9.75 -4.67
N LEU A 53 -18.45 -9.62 -3.71
CA LEU A 53 -18.05 -10.71 -2.82
C LEU A 53 -19.26 -11.26 -2.05
N THR A 54 -19.42 -12.58 -2.17
CA THR A 54 -20.41 -13.41 -1.47
C THR A 54 -19.73 -14.67 -0.93
N ASN A 55 -20.41 -15.36 -0.01
CA ASN A 55 -19.89 -16.56 0.67
C ASN A 55 -18.53 -16.34 1.36
N GLY A 56 -18.28 -15.10 1.80
CA GLY A 56 -17.15 -14.74 2.64
C GLY A 56 -17.40 -15.04 4.11
N THR A 57 -16.55 -14.46 4.95
CA THR A 57 -16.63 -14.64 6.40
C THR A 57 -17.93 -14.09 6.98
N THR A 58 -18.46 -14.78 7.99
CA THR A 58 -19.63 -14.37 8.76
C THR A 58 -19.21 -13.77 10.10
N THR A 59 -18.21 -14.37 10.77
CA THR A 59 -17.78 -13.97 12.12
C THR A 59 -16.59 -13.02 12.11
N VAL A 60 -15.58 -13.29 11.27
CA VAL A 60 -14.42 -12.40 11.10
C VAL A 60 -14.74 -11.27 10.11
N LYS A 61 -14.25 -10.05 10.36
CA LYS A 61 -14.37 -8.92 9.43
C LYS A 61 -12.98 -8.48 8.95
N GLY A 62 -12.85 -8.28 7.64
CA GLY A 62 -11.72 -7.59 7.02
C GLY A 62 -12.08 -6.13 6.81
N ASP A 63 -11.36 -5.21 7.45
CA ASP A 63 -11.64 -3.77 7.39
C ASP A 63 -13.12 -3.45 7.68
N LYS A 64 -13.68 -4.05 8.74
CA LYS A 64 -15.09 -3.91 9.18
C LYS A 64 -16.14 -4.52 8.23
N VAL A 65 -15.73 -5.17 7.14
CA VAL A 65 -16.64 -5.82 6.18
C VAL A 65 -16.32 -7.30 6.00
N MET A 66 -17.12 -8.00 5.20
CA MET A 66 -16.91 -9.42 4.88
C MET A 66 -15.53 -9.62 4.21
N ALA A 67 -14.72 -10.52 4.77
CA ALA A 67 -13.44 -10.93 4.21
C ALA A 67 -13.61 -12.15 3.30
N ALA A 68 -12.72 -12.29 2.33
CA ALA A 68 -12.67 -13.45 1.44
C ALA A 68 -11.84 -14.58 2.07
N ASN A 69 -12.37 -15.79 2.04
CA ASN A 69 -11.71 -17.02 2.47
C ASN A 69 -12.06 -18.18 1.51
N LYS A 70 -11.58 -19.38 1.80
CA LYS A 70 -11.83 -20.55 0.96
C LYS A 70 -13.34 -20.80 0.75
N GLY A 71 -13.77 -20.86 -0.51
CA GLY A 71 -15.18 -20.99 -0.90
C GLY A 71 -15.94 -19.66 -1.10
N SER A 72 -15.28 -18.52 -0.88
CA SER A 72 -15.81 -17.23 -1.30
C SER A 72 -15.79 -17.07 -2.82
N LYS A 73 -16.64 -16.16 -3.32
CA LYS A 73 -16.71 -15.83 -4.75
C LYS A 73 -17.08 -14.39 -5.01
N PHE A 74 -16.61 -13.84 -6.13
CA PHE A 74 -17.22 -12.65 -6.73
C PHE A 74 -18.40 -13.11 -7.56
N ALA A 75 -19.60 -12.66 -7.20
CA ALA A 75 -20.84 -13.29 -7.67
C ALA A 75 -21.07 -13.19 -9.18
N LEU A 76 -20.47 -12.20 -9.84
CA LEU A 76 -20.69 -11.90 -11.25
C LEU A 76 -19.38 -11.46 -11.90
N SER A 77 -19.16 -11.90 -13.13
CA SER A 77 -18.16 -11.36 -14.05
C SER A 77 -18.81 -10.69 -15.27
N ASN A 78 -18.11 -9.76 -15.92
CA ASN A 78 -18.61 -9.04 -17.10
C ASN A 78 -17.52 -8.95 -18.19
N GLY A 79 -17.93 -8.73 -19.45
CA GLY A 79 -17.03 -8.48 -20.59
C GLY A 79 -17.19 -9.48 -21.74
N ASP A 80 -17.88 -10.59 -21.48
CA ASP A 80 -18.23 -11.69 -22.37
C ASP A 80 -19.63 -11.56 -23.00
N ASN A 81 -20.33 -10.45 -22.73
CA ASN A 81 -21.76 -10.24 -23.05
C ASN A 81 -22.11 -10.30 -24.56
N ALA A 82 -21.14 -10.10 -25.46
CA ALA A 82 -21.35 -10.20 -26.90
C ALA A 82 -21.31 -11.65 -27.43
N GLY A 83 -20.79 -12.61 -26.64
CA GLY A 83 -20.80 -14.04 -26.93
C GLY A 83 -22.11 -14.69 -26.49
N VAL A 84 -23.22 -14.35 -27.17
CA VAL A 84 -24.61 -14.68 -26.75
C VAL A 84 -24.88 -16.19 -26.53
N ALA A 85 -24.07 -17.08 -27.11
CA ALA A 85 -24.18 -18.53 -26.93
C ALA A 85 -23.25 -19.12 -25.83
N GLY A 86 -22.58 -18.25 -25.05
CA GLY A 86 -21.74 -18.61 -23.90
C GLY A 86 -20.41 -19.26 -24.26
N GLY A 87 -19.66 -19.66 -23.22
CA GLY A 87 -18.35 -20.33 -23.36
C GLY A 87 -18.40 -21.57 -24.24
N VAL A 88 -17.36 -21.82 -25.05
CA VAL A 88 -17.34 -22.91 -26.05
C VAL A 88 -17.64 -24.28 -25.45
N LYS A 89 -17.18 -24.53 -24.21
CA LYS A 89 -17.33 -25.81 -23.52
C LYS A 89 -18.53 -25.86 -22.55
N SER A 90 -18.88 -24.75 -21.92
CA SER A 90 -19.83 -24.71 -20.80
C SER A 90 -21.16 -24.02 -21.12
N SER A 91 -21.23 -23.24 -22.19
CA SER A 91 -22.37 -22.38 -22.55
C SER A 91 -22.80 -21.40 -21.44
N THR A 92 -21.90 -21.05 -20.52
CA THR A 92 -22.16 -20.06 -19.46
C THR A 92 -21.66 -18.67 -19.84
N PHE A 93 -22.32 -17.65 -19.32
CA PHE A 93 -21.92 -16.23 -19.41
C PHE A 93 -22.18 -15.55 -18.05
N MET A 94 -21.37 -14.54 -17.72
CA MET A 94 -21.50 -13.73 -16.50
C MET A 94 -21.50 -14.48 -15.16
N LYS A 95 -20.89 -15.67 -15.07
CA LYS A 95 -20.83 -16.45 -13.83
C LYS A 95 -19.76 -15.96 -12.86
N GLU A 96 -19.69 -16.58 -11.70
CA GLU A 96 -18.78 -16.17 -10.63
C GLU A 96 -17.31 -16.30 -10.99
N ALA A 97 -16.49 -15.52 -10.27
CA ALA A 97 -15.06 -15.73 -10.15
C ALA A 97 -14.71 -16.31 -8.77
N THR A 98 -13.93 -17.39 -8.75
CA THR A 98 -13.55 -18.14 -7.55
C THR A 98 -12.03 -18.24 -7.44
N TRP A 99 -11.50 -18.33 -6.22
CA TRP A 99 -10.06 -18.44 -6.00
C TRP A 99 -9.55 -19.87 -6.24
N ILE A 100 -8.38 -19.96 -6.87
CA ILE A 100 -7.62 -21.20 -7.09
C ILE A 100 -6.67 -21.43 -5.92
N LEU A 101 -5.98 -20.36 -5.49
CA LEU A 101 -5.01 -20.38 -4.41
C LEU A 101 -5.53 -19.63 -3.19
N TYR A 102 -4.97 -19.96 -2.04
CA TYR A 102 -5.28 -19.33 -0.76
C TYR A 102 -4.01 -19.31 0.11
N SER A 103 -4.08 -18.57 1.22
CA SER A 103 -3.09 -18.66 2.30
C SER A 103 -2.94 -20.09 2.83
N PHE A 104 -1.73 -20.55 3.13
CA PHE A 104 -1.50 -21.88 3.70
C PHE A 104 -1.63 -21.95 5.23
N ASP A 105 -1.43 -20.82 5.91
CA ASP A 105 -1.26 -20.68 7.35
C ASP A 105 -2.36 -19.84 8.00
N VAL A 106 -2.81 -18.76 7.35
CA VAL A 106 -3.82 -17.84 7.86
C VAL A 106 -5.21 -18.34 7.47
N LYS A 107 -6.05 -18.52 8.49
CA LYS A 107 -7.45 -18.94 8.34
C LYS A 107 -8.39 -17.94 9.02
N MET A 108 -9.57 -17.75 8.42
CA MET A 108 -10.69 -17.00 8.97
C MET A 108 -11.95 -17.84 8.86
N ASP A 109 -12.74 -17.90 9.93
CA ASP A 109 -13.87 -18.83 10.06
C ASP A 109 -13.46 -20.29 9.76
N GLY A 110 -12.25 -20.69 10.19
CA GLY A 110 -11.69 -22.02 9.96
C GLY A 110 -11.23 -22.31 8.52
N LYS A 111 -11.36 -21.34 7.60
CA LYS A 111 -11.02 -21.49 6.17
C LYS A 111 -9.86 -20.59 5.77
N ASN A 112 -9.03 -21.04 4.85
CA ASN A 112 -7.86 -20.31 4.38
C ASN A 112 -8.21 -18.92 3.82
N ALA A 113 -7.45 -17.90 4.21
CA ALA A 113 -7.64 -16.52 3.75
C ALA A 113 -7.33 -16.35 2.25
N ALA A 114 -8.07 -15.48 1.56
CA ALA A 114 -7.80 -15.13 0.17
C ALA A 114 -7.02 -13.81 0.08
N ARG A 115 -5.92 -13.81 -0.68
CA ARG A 115 -4.99 -12.70 -0.86
C ARG A 115 -5.11 -12.12 -2.26
N PHE A 116 -4.70 -10.86 -2.44
CA PHE A 116 -4.79 -10.24 -3.77
C PHE A 116 -3.93 -10.96 -4.82
N MET A 117 -2.77 -11.52 -4.46
CA MET A 117 -1.92 -12.30 -5.39
C MET A 117 -2.44 -13.71 -5.70
N ASP A 118 -3.50 -14.17 -5.03
CA ASP A 118 -4.02 -15.50 -5.28
C ASP A 118 -4.75 -15.54 -6.63
N LYS A 119 -4.48 -16.59 -7.39
CA LYS A 119 -5.05 -16.81 -8.73
C LYS A 119 -6.54 -17.10 -8.64
N MET A 120 -7.29 -16.76 -9.69
CA MET A 120 -8.73 -16.95 -9.74
C MET A 120 -9.20 -17.61 -11.05
N PHE A 121 -10.22 -18.45 -10.97
CA PHE A 121 -11.07 -18.79 -12.09
C PHE A 121 -12.13 -17.71 -12.29
N HIS A 122 -12.60 -17.58 -13.53
CA HIS A 122 -13.58 -16.61 -13.99
C HIS A 122 -14.66 -17.31 -14.83
N ASN A 123 -15.88 -16.77 -14.80
CA ASN A 123 -17.06 -17.30 -15.49
C ASN A 123 -17.23 -18.82 -15.34
N SER A 124 -17.30 -19.30 -14.10
CA SER A 124 -17.43 -20.74 -13.80
C SER A 124 -16.32 -21.61 -14.41
N GLU A 125 -15.08 -21.14 -14.33
CA GLU A 125 -13.86 -21.85 -14.79
C GLU A 125 -13.63 -21.87 -16.30
N ASN A 126 -14.37 -21.06 -17.07
CA ASN A 126 -14.09 -20.87 -18.50
C ASN A 126 -12.86 -20.02 -18.77
N ALA A 127 -12.57 -19.11 -17.85
CA ALA A 127 -11.45 -18.18 -17.93
C ALA A 127 -10.65 -18.21 -16.63
N ALA A 128 -9.43 -17.68 -16.67
CA ALA A 128 -8.58 -17.62 -15.48
C ALA A 128 -7.77 -16.34 -15.41
N ASN A 129 -7.62 -15.82 -14.21
CA ASN A 129 -6.65 -14.80 -13.87
C ASN A 129 -5.50 -15.45 -13.10
N LEU A 130 -4.32 -15.47 -13.73
CA LEU A 130 -3.09 -16.00 -13.15
C LEU A 130 -2.20 -14.93 -12.51
N ALA A 131 -2.51 -13.65 -12.73
CA ALA A 131 -1.78 -12.51 -12.18
C ALA A 131 -2.30 -12.06 -10.80
N GLY A 132 -3.51 -12.47 -10.43
CA GLY A 132 -4.16 -12.07 -9.17
C GLY A 132 -4.98 -10.78 -9.32
N ILE A 133 -5.65 -10.40 -8.25
CA ILE A 133 -6.53 -9.24 -8.17
C ILE A 133 -5.70 -7.97 -8.09
N LEU A 134 -6.02 -6.97 -8.92
CA LEU A 134 -5.51 -5.61 -8.77
C LEU A 134 -6.21 -4.95 -7.57
N GLN A 135 -5.44 -4.74 -6.49
CA GLN A 135 -5.89 -4.13 -5.25
C GLN A 135 -4.73 -3.33 -4.66
N SER A 136 -5.02 -2.33 -3.81
CA SER A 136 -3.98 -1.69 -3.02
C SER A 136 -3.27 -2.71 -2.11
N VAL A 137 -1.96 -2.55 -1.99
CA VAL A 137 -1.15 -3.26 -1.00
C VAL A 137 -1.24 -2.56 0.35
N VAL A 138 -1.11 -3.31 1.44
CA VAL A 138 -1.05 -2.71 2.78
C VAL A 138 0.27 -1.96 2.92
N LYS A 139 0.21 -0.63 2.84
CA LYS A 139 1.33 0.25 3.17
C LYS A 139 1.50 0.32 4.70
N ASP A 140 2.69 0.00 5.16
CA ASP A 140 2.92 -0.73 6.42
C ASP A 140 3.21 0.09 7.68
N LEU A 141 2.37 1.06 8.02
CA LEU A 141 2.73 1.94 9.14
C LEU A 141 1.58 2.26 10.09
N GLY A 142 0.39 1.71 9.87
CA GLY A 142 -0.81 2.06 10.65
C GLY A 142 -1.07 3.57 10.57
N LEU A 143 -0.88 4.11 9.37
CA LEU A 143 -1.02 5.53 9.07
C LEU A 143 -2.42 5.78 8.55
N ASP A 144 -3.02 6.87 9.01
CA ASP A 144 -4.21 7.40 8.36
C ASP A 144 -3.87 8.17 7.07
N ALA A 145 -4.89 8.69 6.39
CA ALA A 145 -4.74 9.30 5.07
C ALA A 145 -3.74 10.47 5.05
N ASP A 146 -3.73 11.32 6.08
CA ASP A 146 -2.83 12.47 6.15
C ASP A 146 -1.39 12.03 6.40
N GLU A 147 -1.22 11.05 7.29
CA GLU A 147 0.07 10.45 7.58
C GLU A 147 0.65 9.70 6.38
N GLU A 148 -0.20 9.02 5.59
CA GLU A 148 0.20 8.36 4.36
C GLU A 148 0.58 9.39 3.27
N ALA A 149 -0.22 10.45 3.11
CA ALA A 149 0.11 11.53 2.18
C ALA A 149 1.47 12.17 2.50
N MET A 150 1.72 12.44 3.78
CA MET A 150 3.02 12.91 4.27
C MET A 150 4.14 11.90 3.96
N ALA A 151 3.95 10.62 4.32
CA ALA A 151 4.94 9.58 4.07
C ALA A 151 5.28 9.45 2.58
N ASN A 152 4.27 9.41 1.71
CA ASN A 152 4.43 9.31 0.26
C ASN A 152 5.21 10.52 -0.28
N LYS A 153 4.90 11.74 0.18
CA LYS A 153 5.64 12.95 -0.23
C LYS A 153 7.09 12.92 0.21
N LEU A 154 7.36 12.50 1.45
CA LEU A 154 8.74 12.37 1.96
C LEU A 154 9.51 11.27 1.22
N CYS A 155 8.85 10.16 0.90
CA CYS A 155 9.44 9.09 0.10
C CYS A 155 9.80 9.56 -1.32
N GLU A 156 8.92 10.33 -1.98
CA GLU A 156 9.21 10.93 -3.29
C GLU A 156 10.49 11.77 -3.25
N GLU A 157 10.59 12.68 -2.27
CA GLU A 157 11.74 13.57 -2.12
C GLU A 157 13.02 12.84 -1.71
N PHE A 158 12.88 11.80 -0.89
CA PHE A 158 13.98 10.91 -0.50
C PHE A 158 14.50 10.10 -1.69
N CYS A 159 13.63 9.48 -2.49
CA CYS A 159 14.03 8.69 -3.66
C CYS A 159 14.70 9.55 -4.73
N LYS A 160 14.18 10.77 -4.97
CA LYS A 160 14.83 11.75 -5.86
C LYS A 160 16.24 12.09 -5.40
N ASP A 161 16.44 12.20 -4.09
CA ASP A 161 17.76 12.45 -3.53
C ASP A 161 18.65 11.23 -3.70
N LEU A 162 18.19 10.03 -3.30
CA LEU A 162 18.94 8.79 -3.40
C LEU A 162 19.46 8.54 -4.84
N ALA A 163 18.62 8.80 -5.85
CA ALA A 163 18.95 8.66 -7.27
C ALA A 163 20.11 9.55 -7.74
N LYS A 164 20.41 10.65 -7.04
CA LYS A 164 21.54 11.55 -7.39
C LYS A 164 22.91 10.95 -7.09
N GLY A 165 22.97 9.79 -6.45
CA GLY A 165 24.20 9.12 -6.05
C GLY A 165 24.76 9.70 -4.75
N HIS A 166 24.95 8.82 -3.77
CA HIS A 166 25.53 9.16 -2.48
C HIS A 166 26.59 8.13 -2.11
N VAL A 167 27.70 8.59 -1.56
CA VAL A 167 28.77 7.77 -0.98
C VAL A 167 28.70 7.82 0.53
N LYS A 168 29.11 6.73 1.18
CA LYS A 168 29.16 6.66 2.64
C LYS A 168 30.46 7.23 3.17
N GLY A 169 30.37 8.09 4.17
CA GLY A 169 31.51 8.79 4.74
C GLY A 169 32.30 7.99 5.75
N PRO A 170 33.53 8.44 6.07
CA PRO A 170 34.35 7.83 7.11
C PRO A 170 33.70 7.89 8.51
N ARG A 171 32.79 8.84 8.75
CA ARG A 171 31.98 8.95 9.99
C ARG A 171 30.57 8.36 9.88
N GLY A 172 30.26 7.68 8.78
CA GLY A 172 29.05 6.87 8.63
C GLY A 172 27.82 7.51 7.99
N GLY A 173 27.88 8.74 7.46
CA GLY A 173 26.77 9.41 6.75
C GLY A 173 26.69 9.12 5.24
N TRP A 174 25.71 9.68 4.49
CA TRP A 174 25.55 9.64 2.98
C TRP A 174 25.59 11.02 2.23
N SER A 175 26.61 11.33 1.40
CA SER A 175 26.80 12.64 0.71
C SER A 175 27.20 12.42 -0.75
N ARG A 176 26.96 13.41 -1.61
CA ARG A 176 27.45 13.41 -3.00
C ARG A 176 28.97 13.53 -3.08
N ASP A 177 29.61 14.12 -2.07
CA ASP A 177 31.06 14.30 -2.02
C ASP A 177 31.68 13.42 -0.93
N SER A 178 32.57 12.51 -1.34
CA SER A 178 33.30 11.62 -0.42
C SER A 178 34.22 12.36 0.56
N SER A 179 34.58 13.62 0.26
CA SER A 179 35.47 14.46 1.06
C SER A 179 34.74 15.32 2.10
N SER A 180 33.41 15.45 1.99
CA SER A 180 32.59 16.22 2.92
C SER A 180 32.68 15.62 4.33
N SER A 181 32.79 16.47 5.36
CA SER A 181 32.78 16.06 6.76
C SER A 181 31.47 16.41 7.49
N GLY A 182 30.42 16.79 6.74
CA GLY A 182 29.14 17.27 7.29
C GLY A 182 28.33 16.19 8.02
N ASN A 183 27.09 16.46 8.42
CA ASN A 183 26.12 15.43 8.86
C ASN A 183 25.06 15.25 7.77
N TRP A 184 24.79 14.00 7.41
CA TRP A 184 24.46 13.59 6.03
C TRP A 184 22.97 13.31 5.79
N SER A 185 22.10 14.03 6.49
CA SER A 185 20.73 14.32 6.07
C SER A 185 20.55 15.79 5.70
N TYR A 186 21.58 16.63 5.94
CA TYR A 186 21.51 18.07 5.79
C TYR A 186 21.23 18.55 4.37
N GLU A 187 21.67 17.88 3.30
CA GLU A 187 21.34 18.34 1.93
C GLU A 187 19.84 18.20 1.64
N LEU A 188 19.27 17.02 1.91
CA LEU A 188 17.83 16.79 1.83
C LEU A 188 17.08 17.69 2.82
N GLU A 189 17.43 17.68 4.10
CA GLU A 189 16.80 18.48 5.13
C GLU A 189 16.94 19.98 4.89
N SER A 190 18.06 20.47 4.36
CA SER A 190 18.27 21.88 4.00
C SER A 190 17.43 22.28 2.80
N ARG A 191 17.29 21.38 1.83
CA ARG A 191 16.39 21.61 0.69
C ARG A 191 14.94 21.61 1.12
N LEU A 192 14.57 20.70 2.01
CA LEU A 192 13.24 20.61 2.59
C LEU A 192 12.97 21.78 3.56
N SER A 193 13.96 22.29 4.28
CA SER A 193 13.80 23.44 5.16
C SER A 193 13.80 24.78 4.42
N ASN A 194 14.27 24.83 3.17
CA ASN A 194 14.18 26.01 2.32
C ASN A 194 12.71 26.29 1.92
N PRO A 195 12.05 27.35 2.45
CA PRO A 195 10.63 27.63 2.18
C PRO A 195 10.31 27.98 0.72
N GLN A 196 11.34 28.29 -0.06
CA GLN A 196 11.19 28.57 -1.49
C GLN A 196 11.10 27.29 -2.34
N SER A 197 11.48 26.13 -1.79
CA SER A 197 11.39 24.87 -2.53
C SER A 197 9.94 24.40 -2.64
N SER A 198 9.58 23.82 -3.79
CA SER A 198 8.25 23.23 -4.00
C SER A 198 7.96 22.13 -2.99
N ALA A 199 8.96 21.30 -2.70
CA ALA A 199 8.89 20.23 -1.71
C ALA A 199 8.54 20.75 -0.30
N ALA A 200 9.21 21.81 0.16
CA ALA A 200 8.92 22.42 1.46
C ALA A 200 7.48 22.91 1.56
N ARG A 201 7.00 23.60 0.51
CA ARG A 201 5.64 24.15 0.46
C ARG A 201 4.58 23.05 0.48
N GLU A 202 4.81 21.95 -0.23
CA GLU A 202 3.88 20.80 -0.23
C GLU A 202 3.85 20.08 1.12
N ILE A 203 5.01 19.87 1.74
CA ILE A 203 5.09 19.30 3.09
C ILE A 203 4.36 20.20 4.10
N GLN A 204 4.57 21.51 4.04
CA GLN A 204 3.89 22.47 4.92
C GLN A 204 2.37 22.47 4.70
N LYS A 205 1.90 22.38 3.45
CA LYS A 205 0.46 22.27 3.14
C LYS A 205 -0.19 21.03 3.74
N LEU A 206 0.57 19.94 3.88
CA LEU A 206 0.14 18.72 4.55
C LEU A 206 0.23 18.79 6.08
N GLY A 207 0.64 19.93 6.66
CA GLY A 207 0.85 20.09 8.11
C GLY A 207 2.21 19.60 8.62
N GLY A 208 3.17 19.41 7.71
CA GLY A 208 4.52 18.97 8.04
C GLY A 208 5.41 20.11 8.52
N LEU A 209 6.08 19.92 9.66
CA LEU A 209 7.12 20.81 10.16
C LEU A 209 8.47 20.10 10.06
N ILE A 210 9.44 20.78 9.47
CA ILE A 210 10.72 20.20 9.07
C ILE A 210 11.78 20.61 10.08
N THR A 211 12.51 19.64 10.63
CA THR A 211 13.61 19.84 11.60
C THR A 211 13.22 20.68 12.83
N GLN A 212 11.94 20.65 13.22
CA GLN A 212 11.44 21.40 14.37
C GLN A 212 12.08 20.89 15.67
N GLN A 213 12.58 21.81 16.50
CA GLN A 213 13.19 21.46 17.78
C GLN A 213 12.14 21.35 18.89
N PHE A 214 12.21 20.26 19.65
CA PHE A 214 11.37 20.03 20.83
C PHE A 214 12.22 19.82 22.08
N THR A 215 12.18 20.78 23.00
CA THR A 215 12.84 20.68 24.30
C THR A 215 11.91 20.03 25.31
N ARG A 216 12.33 18.90 25.88
CA ARG A 216 11.57 18.13 26.89
C ARG A 216 12.50 17.75 28.04
N SER A 217 11.95 17.14 29.11
CA SER A 217 12.72 16.69 30.28
C SER A 217 13.87 15.73 29.95
N TYR A 218 13.78 15.02 28.83
CA TYR A 218 14.81 14.10 28.32
C TYR A 218 15.76 14.74 27.28
N GLY A 219 15.84 16.07 27.24
CA GLY A 219 16.70 16.84 26.35
C GLY A 219 16.07 17.17 24.98
N VAL A 220 16.84 17.86 24.14
CA VAL A 220 16.42 18.33 22.81
C VAL A 220 16.23 17.15 21.86
N LEU A 221 15.06 17.10 21.22
CA LEU A 221 14.72 16.13 20.17
C LEU A 221 14.42 16.89 18.88
N ILE A 222 15.02 16.43 17.78
CA ILE A 222 14.82 16.99 16.44
C ILE A 222 14.51 15.80 15.52
N PRO A 223 13.23 15.47 15.30
CA PRO A 223 12.84 14.60 14.20
C PRO A 223 13.03 15.33 12.87
N ASP A 224 13.30 14.59 11.80
CA ASP A 224 13.56 15.21 10.48
C ASP A 224 12.30 15.91 9.96
N VAL A 225 11.13 15.26 10.10
CA VAL A 225 9.83 15.87 9.84
C VAL A 225 8.81 15.42 10.89
N VAL A 226 7.92 16.32 11.31
CA VAL A 226 6.76 16.00 12.14
C VAL A 226 5.47 16.41 11.44
N LEU A 227 4.44 15.58 11.52
CA LEU A 227 3.08 15.97 11.16
C LEU A 227 2.39 16.56 12.38
N ALA A 228 2.02 17.84 12.30
CA ALA A 228 1.28 18.55 13.34
C ALA A 228 -0.21 18.64 12.99
N VAL A 229 -1.08 18.50 14.00
CA VAL A 229 -2.55 18.60 13.83
C VAL A 229 -3.17 19.83 14.50
N GLY A 230 -2.32 20.75 14.94
CA GLY A 230 -2.71 21.97 15.65
C GLY A 230 -1.64 22.39 16.63
N THR A 231 -1.99 23.32 17.51
CA THR A 231 -1.15 23.78 18.61
C THR A 231 -1.86 23.59 19.94
N ASP A 232 -1.11 23.35 21.01
CA ASP A 232 -1.65 23.38 22.36
C ASP A 232 -1.92 24.81 22.83
N ALA A 233 -2.43 24.96 24.05
CA ALA A 233 -2.74 26.25 24.66
C ALA A 233 -1.51 27.18 24.80
N ALA A 234 -0.29 26.64 24.75
CA ALA A 234 0.95 27.39 24.79
C ALA A 234 1.50 27.71 23.38
N GLY A 235 0.76 27.38 22.32
CA GLY A 235 1.19 27.57 20.93
C GLY A 235 2.20 26.53 20.44
N VAL A 236 2.44 25.46 21.19
CA VAL A 236 3.39 24.40 20.79
C VAL A 236 2.68 23.41 19.86
N PRO A 237 3.30 23.01 18.73
CA PRO A 237 2.70 22.05 17.81
C PRO A 237 2.35 20.72 18.48
N ILE A 238 1.11 20.27 18.30
CA ILE A 238 0.65 18.94 18.70
C ILE A 238 1.10 17.96 17.62
N VAL A 239 2.15 17.20 17.92
CA VAL A 239 2.74 16.23 17.00
C VAL A 239 1.88 14.97 16.97
N LYS A 240 1.35 14.65 15.78
CA LYS A 240 0.63 13.40 15.51
C LYS A 240 1.57 12.26 15.15
N ARG A 241 2.60 12.56 14.34
CA ARG A 241 3.58 11.56 13.86
C ARG A 241 4.94 12.20 13.64
N CYS A 242 5.99 11.43 13.93
CA CYS A 242 7.37 11.77 13.54
C CYS A 242 7.80 10.91 12.34
N PHE A 243 8.54 11.50 11.42
CA PHE A 243 9.15 10.86 10.26
C PHE A 243 10.66 11.08 10.32
N ASP A 244 11.42 10.04 10.01
CA ASP A 244 12.88 10.05 10.11
C ASP A 244 13.48 9.36 8.88
N PHE A 245 14.35 10.08 8.18
CA PHE A 245 15.12 9.58 7.06
C PHE A 245 16.22 8.65 7.56
N LYS A 246 16.33 7.49 6.92
CA LYS A 246 17.36 6.50 7.18
C LYS A 246 17.94 6.03 5.87
N PHE A 247 19.09 6.59 5.52
CA PHE A 247 19.84 6.22 4.34
C PHE A 247 20.38 4.78 4.44
N PRO A 248 20.86 4.17 3.34
CA PRO A 248 21.35 2.80 3.37
C PRO A 248 22.36 2.54 4.50
N GLY A 249 22.16 1.49 5.29
CA GLY A 249 23.04 1.20 6.44
C GLY A 249 22.84 2.08 7.68
N ASP A 250 21.98 3.11 7.65
CA ASP A 250 21.62 3.88 8.83
C ASP A 250 20.66 3.11 9.75
N ARG A 251 20.86 3.31 11.05
CA ARG A 251 20.08 2.69 12.11
C ARG A 251 19.51 3.75 13.04
N TRP A 252 18.45 3.37 13.74
CA TRP A 252 17.90 4.17 14.82
C TRP A 252 18.92 4.28 15.96
N ARG A 253 19.09 5.48 16.51
CA ARG A 253 19.89 5.66 17.74
C ARG A 253 19.12 5.07 18.92
N LYS A 254 19.84 4.61 19.97
CA LYS A 254 19.30 3.79 21.08
C LYS A 254 17.96 4.28 21.65
N THR A 255 17.79 5.58 21.86
CA THR A 255 16.57 6.15 22.47
C THR A 255 15.70 6.96 21.50
N GLN A 256 16.09 7.07 20.22
CA GLN A 256 15.45 7.95 19.23
C GLN A 256 13.98 7.56 19.03
N LYS A 257 13.70 6.27 18.79
CA LYS A 257 12.33 5.78 18.57
C LYS A 257 11.41 6.08 19.76
N LEU A 258 11.87 5.79 20.97
CA LEU A 258 11.07 5.95 22.18
C LEU A 258 10.77 7.44 22.43
N ARG A 259 11.76 8.32 22.23
CA ARG A 259 11.58 9.76 22.42
C ARG A 259 10.61 10.37 21.40
N GLN A 260 10.72 9.96 20.13
CA GLN A 260 9.77 10.38 19.08
C GLN A 260 8.37 9.81 19.29
N GLN A 261 8.27 8.56 19.75
CA GLN A 261 6.97 7.97 20.08
C GLN A 261 6.29 8.70 21.25
N LYS A 262 7.04 9.10 22.27
CA LYS A 262 6.52 9.94 23.37
C LYS A 262 6.09 11.32 22.88
N LEU A 263 6.86 11.93 21.97
CA LEU A 263 6.50 13.21 21.36
C LEU A 263 5.18 13.11 20.57
N ALA A 264 4.97 12.00 19.86
CA ALA A 264 3.78 11.73 19.05
C ALA A 264 2.65 11.02 19.82
N ASN A 265 2.55 11.24 21.14
CA ASN A 265 1.50 10.67 22.00
C ASN A 265 1.27 9.15 21.84
N GLY A 266 2.37 8.39 21.72
CA GLY A 266 2.33 6.92 21.60
C GLY A 266 2.41 6.41 20.15
N ASN A 267 2.23 7.27 19.16
CA ASN A 267 2.37 6.91 17.75
C ASN A 267 3.83 6.62 17.38
N LYS A 268 4.10 5.42 16.87
CA LYS A 268 5.45 5.00 16.48
C LYS A 268 5.97 5.88 15.33
N PRO A 269 7.24 6.33 15.36
CA PRO A 269 7.79 7.10 14.26
C PRO A 269 7.90 6.26 12.99
N VAL A 270 7.72 6.93 11.85
CA VAL A 270 7.82 6.36 10.52
C VAL A 270 9.27 6.44 10.04
N LYS A 271 9.79 5.31 9.55
CA LYS A 271 11.10 5.25 8.90
C LYS A 271 10.92 5.52 7.41
N ILE A 272 11.55 6.57 6.90
CA ILE A 272 11.66 6.87 5.46
C ILE A 272 13.01 6.31 4.98
N ASN A 273 12.99 5.24 4.18
CA ASN A 273 14.18 4.60 3.64
C ASN A 273 13.88 3.91 2.31
N ALA A 274 14.92 3.52 1.57
CA ALA A 274 14.80 2.85 0.26
C ALA A 274 13.74 1.73 0.27
N LYS A 275 13.86 0.78 1.22
CA LYS A 275 12.90 -0.32 1.38
C LYS A 275 11.44 0.10 1.61
N ASN A 276 11.18 1.12 2.42
CA ASN A 276 9.80 1.54 2.72
C ASN A 276 9.22 2.48 1.66
N CYS A 277 10.08 3.08 0.85
CA CYS A 277 9.73 4.04 -0.19
C CYS A 277 9.78 3.45 -1.60
N ASP A 278 10.17 2.18 -1.73
CA ASP A 278 10.38 1.49 -3.01
C ASP A 278 11.32 2.25 -3.96
N CYS A 279 12.39 2.83 -3.39
CA CYS A 279 13.62 3.14 -4.09
C CYS A 279 14.66 2.02 -3.85
#